data_AF-K1Z695-F1
#
_entry.id   AF-K1Z695-F1
#
_cell.length_a   1.000
_cell.length_b   1.000
_cell.length_c   1.000
_cell.angle_alpha   90.00
_cell.angle_beta   90.00
_cell.angle_gamma   90.00
#
_symmetry.space_group_name_H-M   'P 1'
#
loop_
_entity.id
_entity.type
_entity.pdbx_description
1 polymer ?
#
loop_
_entity_poly.entity_id
_entity_poly.type
_entity_poly.pdbx_seq_one_letter_code
_entity_poly.pdbx_strand_id
1 'polypeptide(L)'
;MQKQFPEKTCPVRTALVTARQAPTHERVIRTLREWNIRIDEALFLGGLSKGVFLKAFQADIFFDDQPVHCDSASQHVTTAHVPNN
;
A
#
# COMPACT_ATOMS: atom_id res chain seq x y z
N MET A 1 10.32 -12.91 3.21
CA MET A 1 9.46 -13.29 2.06
C MET A 1 9.94 -12.67 0.75
N GLN A 2 9.89 -11.34 0.53
CA GLN A 2 10.41 -10.75 -0.72
C GLN A 2 11.90 -11.08 -0.99
N LYS A 3 12.76 -10.96 0.04
CA LYS A 3 14.20 -11.28 -0.05
C LYS A 3 14.52 -12.75 -0.37
N GLN A 4 13.53 -13.65 -0.31
CA GLN A 4 13.72 -15.07 -0.63
C GLN A 4 13.59 -15.36 -2.14
N PHE A 5 13.15 -14.37 -2.93
CA PHE A 5 12.96 -14.51 -4.37
C PHE A 5 13.76 -13.44 -5.13
N PRO A 6 14.32 -13.76 -6.31
CA PRO A 6 14.85 -12.75 -7.22
C PRO A 6 13.78 -11.71 -7.58
N GLU A 7 14.19 -10.46 -7.80
CA GLU A 7 13.23 -9.36 -8.05
C GLU A 7 12.28 -9.64 -9.22
N LYS A 8 12.80 -10.16 -10.33
CA LYS A 8 12.01 -10.46 -11.54
C LYS A 8 11.04 -11.62 -11.40
N THR A 9 11.20 -12.46 -10.37
CA THR A 9 10.38 -13.65 -10.15
C THR A 9 9.71 -13.66 -8.78
N CYS A 10 9.70 -12.51 -8.10
CA CYS A 10 9.04 -12.38 -6.82
C CYS A 10 7.51 -12.45 -7.03
N PRO A 11 6.81 -13.41 -6.40
CA PRO A 11 5.37 -13.58 -6.59
C PRO A 11 4.54 -12.49 -5.92
N VAL A 12 5.18 -11.63 -5.11
CA VAL A 12 4.51 -10.56 -4.35
C VAL A 12 4.79 -9.22 -5.03
N ARG A 13 3.71 -8.55 -5.46
CA ARG A 13 3.72 -7.16 -5.91
C ARG A 13 3.21 -6.26 -4.80
N THR A 14 3.94 -5.20 -4.47
CA THR A 14 3.65 -4.31 -3.36
C THR A 14 3.40 -2.90 -3.86
N ALA A 15 2.27 -2.31 -3.46
CA ALA A 15 1.95 -0.92 -3.74
C ALA A 15 1.87 -0.10 -2.45
N LEU A 16 2.38 1.13 -2.50
CA LEU A 16 2.15 2.14 -1.47
C LEU A 16 0.94 2.98 -1.88
N VAL A 17 -0.13 3.00 -1.07
CA VAL A 17 -1.32 3.81 -1.32
C VAL A 17 -1.45 4.86 -0.22
N THR A 18 -1.54 6.14 -0.57
CA THR A 18 -1.62 7.22 0.42
C THR A 18 -2.57 8.34 -0.01
N ALA A 19 -3.29 8.88 0.96
CA ALA A 19 -4.28 9.95 0.73
C ALA A 19 -3.67 11.33 0.52
N ARG A 20 -2.40 11.56 0.91
CA ARG A 20 -1.77 12.90 0.78
C ARG A 20 -1.23 13.13 -0.64
N GLN A 21 -0.72 14.33 -0.92
CA GLN A 21 -0.14 14.75 -2.22
C GLN A 21 1.37 14.50 -2.32
N ALA A 22 1.87 14.18 -3.52
CA ALA A 22 3.25 13.76 -3.86
C ALA A 22 4.41 14.35 -3.00
N PRO A 23 4.53 15.67 -2.78
CA PRO A 23 5.70 16.24 -2.10
C PRO A 23 5.84 15.83 -0.62
N THR A 24 4.78 15.42 0.06
CA THR A 24 4.83 15.07 1.50
C THR A 24 5.26 13.63 1.79
N HIS A 25 5.49 12.80 0.76
CA HIS A 25 5.62 11.34 0.92
C HIS A 25 7.00 10.76 0.65
N GLU A 26 7.96 11.58 0.24
CA GLU A 26 9.34 11.15 0.06
C GLU A 26 9.90 10.45 1.31
N ARG A 27 9.46 10.88 2.50
CA ARG A 27 9.84 10.25 3.76
C ARG A 27 9.43 8.78 3.84
N VAL A 28 8.21 8.45 3.42
CA VAL A 28 7.70 7.06 3.47
C VAL A 28 8.47 6.19 2.48
N ILE A 29 8.69 6.67 1.25
CA ILE A 29 9.50 5.95 0.27
C ILE A 29 10.92 5.73 0.78
N ARG A 30 11.53 6.74 1.39
CA ARG A 30 12.89 6.65 1.94
C ARG A 30 12.95 5.61 3.07
N THR A 31 12.02 5.64 4.01
CA THR A 31 11.96 4.65 5.11
C THR A 31 11.79 3.23 4.58
N LEU A 32 10.90 3.01 3.59
CA LEU A 32 10.72 1.68 3.00
C LEU A 32 11.97 1.20 2.25
N ARG A 33 12.69 2.09 1.56
CA ARG A 33 13.98 1.78 0.95
C ARG A 33 15.06 1.46 1.99
N GLU A 34 15.13 2.21 3.09
CA GLU A 34 16.05 1.94 4.21
C GLU A 34 15.80 0.55 4.82
N TRP A 35 14.55 0.10 4.87
CA TRP A 35 14.18 -1.25 5.33
C TRP A 35 14.39 -2.34 4.26
N ASN A 36 14.80 -1.93 3.06
CA ASN A 36 14.97 -2.78 1.89
C ASN A 36 13.66 -3.53 1.53
N ILE A 37 12.56 -2.78 1.54
CA ILE A 37 11.24 -3.20 1.07
C ILE A 37 11.07 -2.68 -0.36
N ARG A 38 10.83 -3.58 -1.31
CA ARG A 38 10.56 -3.21 -2.70
C ARG A 38 9.13 -2.73 -2.83
N ILE A 39 8.96 -1.60 -3.49
CA ILE A 39 7.66 -1.04 -3.88
C ILE A 39 7.61 -1.08 -5.41
N ASP A 40 6.62 -1.78 -5.94
CA ASP A 40 6.41 -1.89 -7.39
C ASP A 40 5.58 -0.71 -7.91
N GLU A 41 4.68 -0.15 -7.09
CA GLU A 41 3.81 0.99 -7.45
C GLU A 41 3.64 1.95 -6.26
N ALA A 42 3.58 3.26 -6.50
CA ALA A 42 3.25 4.25 -5.48
C ALA A 42 2.11 5.17 -5.95
N LEU A 43 1.01 5.17 -5.22
CA LEU A 43 -0.24 5.83 -5.56
C LEU A 43 -0.53 6.97 -4.57
N PHE A 44 -0.49 8.20 -5.08
CA PHE A 44 -0.76 9.43 -4.34
C PHE A 44 -2.15 9.95 -4.69
N LEU A 45 -3.12 9.64 -3.84
CA LEU A 45 -4.53 9.82 -4.19
C LEU A 45 -5.04 11.25 -4.02
N GLY A 46 -4.32 12.10 -3.28
CA GLY A 46 -4.67 13.51 -3.10
C GLY A 46 -6.10 13.75 -2.59
N GLY A 47 -6.63 12.84 -1.78
CA GLY A 47 -8.00 12.88 -1.25
C GLY A 47 -9.02 11.99 -1.99
N LEU A 48 -8.64 11.33 -3.10
CA LEU A 48 -9.50 10.35 -3.76
C LEU A 48 -9.69 9.09 -2.91
N SER A 49 -10.83 8.42 -3.08
CA SER A 49 -11.14 7.16 -2.39
C SER A 49 -10.18 6.04 -2.80
N LYS A 50 -9.65 5.32 -1.81
CA LYS A 50 -8.72 4.20 -2.00
C LYS A 50 -9.36 3.03 -2.74
N GLY A 51 -10.65 2.78 -2.54
CA GLY A 51 -11.34 1.59 -3.06
C GLY A 51 -11.22 1.41 -4.57
N VAL A 52 -11.35 2.50 -5.33
CA VAL A 52 -11.23 2.48 -6.80
C VAL A 52 -9.83 2.03 -7.23
N PHE A 53 -8.80 2.50 -6.53
CA PHE A 53 -7.41 2.17 -6.84
C PHE A 53 -7.05 0.75 -6.41
N LEU A 54 -7.52 0.30 -5.25
CA LEU A 54 -7.31 -1.07 -4.79
C LEU A 54 -7.89 -2.09 -5.78
N LYS A 55 -9.08 -1.78 -6.32
CA LYS A 55 -9.70 -2.58 -7.39
C LYS A 55 -8.91 -2.52 -8.70
N ALA A 56 -8.47 -1.35 -9.12
CA ALA A 56 -7.70 -1.18 -10.37
C ALA A 56 -6.33 -1.85 -10.30
N PHE A 57 -5.67 -1.82 -9.14
CA PHE A 57 -4.41 -2.50 -8.87
C PHE A 57 -4.59 -4.03 -8.73
N GLN A 58 -5.82 -4.52 -8.63
CA GLN A 58 -6.14 -5.93 -8.34
C GLN A 58 -5.45 -6.42 -7.06
N ALA A 59 -5.53 -5.61 -6.00
CA ALA A 59 -4.96 -5.98 -4.72
C ALA A 59 -5.62 -7.28 -4.18
N ASP A 60 -4.80 -8.25 -3.76
CA ASP A 60 -5.28 -9.43 -3.04
C ASP A 60 -5.58 -9.12 -1.57
N ILE A 61 -4.75 -8.25 -0.96
CA ILE A 61 -4.83 -7.84 0.43
C ILE A 61 -4.42 -6.37 0.60
N PHE A 62 -5.10 -5.66 1.49
CA PHE A 62 -4.82 -4.28 1.85
C PHE A 62 -4.63 -4.12 3.37
N PHE A 63 -3.66 -3.28 3.76
CA PHE A 63 -3.32 -2.99 5.16
C PHE A 63 -3.38 -1.48 5.40
N ASP A 64 -4.06 -1.06 6.46
CA ASP A 64 -4.14 0.34 6.90
C ASP A 64 -4.28 0.41 8.42
N ASP A 65 -3.83 1.52 9.02
CA ASP A 65 -3.88 1.72 10.47
C ASP A 65 -5.12 2.47 10.94
N GLN A 66 -5.90 3.04 10.01
CA GLN A 66 -7.11 3.77 10.33
C GLN A 66 -8.35 2.91 10.06
N PRO A 67 -9.22 2.68 11.07
CA PRO A 67 -10.44 1.91 10.91
C PRO A 67 -11.34 2.40 9.77
N VAL A 68 -11.50 3.73 9.63
CA VAL A 68 -12.28 4.34 8.54
C VAL A 68 -11.80 3.93 7.14
N HIS A 69 -10.48 3.82 6.95
CA HIS A 69 -9.94 3.36 5.67
C HIS A 69 -10.16 1.86 5.49
N CYS A 70 -10.05 1.08 6.57
CA CYS A 70 -10.28 -0.35 6.55
C CYS A 70 -11.72 -0.68 6.19
N ASP A 71 -12.68 0.00 6.81
CA ASP A 71 -14.11 -0.17 6.55
C ASP A 71 -14.43 0.08 5.08
N SER A 72 -13.93 1.18 4.51
CA SER A 72 -14.14 1.49 3.09
C SER A 72 -13.44 0.50 2.16
N ALA A 73 -12.20 0.10 2.46
CA ALA A 73 -11.43 -0.81 1.60
C ALA A 73 -11.97 -2.25 1.64
N SER A 74 -12.52 -2.68 2.78
CA SER A 74 -13.08 -4.02 2.98
C SER A 74 -14.24 -4.35 2.03
N GLN A 75 -14.89 -3.32 1.48
CA GLN A 75 -15.93 -3.47 0.46
C GLN A 75 -15.38 -3.88 -0.93
N HIS A 76 -14.07 -3.79 -1.12
CA HIS A 76 -13.42 -3.98 -2.42
C HIS A 76 -12.30 -5.03 -2.40
N VAL A 77 -11.60 -5.19 -1.29
CA VAL A 77 -10.46 -6.09 -1.14
C VAL A 77 -10.38 -6.63 0.28
N THR A 78 -9.83 -7.84 0.44
CA THR A 78 -9.47 -8.38 1.75
C THR A 78 -8.64 -7.35 2.52
N THR A 79 -9.15 -6.89 3.66
CA THR A 79 -8.54 -5.77 4.38
C THR A 79 -8.17 -6.19 5.80
N ALA A 80 -6.98 -5.83 6.23
CA ALA A 80 -6.46 -6.06 7.57
C ALA A 80 -6.13 -4.72 8.24
N HIS A 81 -6.78 -4.46 9.38
CA HIS A 81 -6.44 -3.32 10.23
C HIS A 81 -5.13 -3.59 10.96
N VAL A 82 -4.19 -2.65 10.86
CA VAL A 82 -2.93 -2.70 11.59
C VAL A 82 -3.09 -1.86 12.87
N PRO A 83 -3.02 -2.47 14.06
CA PRO A 83 -3.12 -1.72 15.31
C PRO A 83 -2.04 -0.65 15.41
N ASN A 84 -2.43 0.56 15.80
CA ASN A 84 -1.55 1.67 16.12
C ASN A 84 -1.82 2.05 17.59
N ASN A 85 -0.77 2.20 18.39
CA ASN A 85 -0.82 2.48 19.83
C ASN A 85 -0.90 3.99 20.11
#